data_AF-A0A2L2TH54-F1
#
_entry.id   AF-A0A2L2TH54-F1
#
_cell.length_a   1.000
_cell.length_b   1.000
_cell.length_c   1.000
_cell.angle_alpha   90.00
_cell.angle_beta   90.00
_cell.angle_gamma   90.00
#
_symmetry.space_group_name_H-M   'P 1'
#
loop_
_entity.id
_entity.type
_entity.pdbx_description
1 polymer ?
#
loop_
_entity_poly.entity_id
_entity_poly.type
_entity_poly.pdbx_seq_one_letter_code
_entity_poly.pdbx_strand_id
1 'polypeptide(L)'
;MPENDPSATADDKDSPTPNEGSPSSSSISYSSCSDDCRHLAHIEAIPIRHGGRLRLVRRARVAFTEDTWHVINWNCGGPDIDICYRVPGHKNTWIARLSTDDNGKMMLELLRLIESRCTDKQKVYDRNHYIGYDEEDGEDAMSIIIELFEGTGEGSITEVLTEPEKIPLLQAKLGFGVMEY
;
A
#
# COMPACT_ATOMS: atom_id res chain seq x y z
N MET A 1 -69.81 17.48 26.35
CA MET A 1 -70.03 18.68 27.20
C MET A 1 -69.55 18.36 28.61
N PRO A 2 -68.87 19.26 29.33
CA PRO A 2 -68.43 20.64 29.02
C PRO A 2 -66.90 20.70 28.76
N GLU A 3 -66.37 21.54 27.85
CA GLU A 3 -66.10 23.00 27.95
C GLU A 3 -65.01 23.39 28.97
N ASN A 4 -63.81 23.76 28.48
CA ASN A 4 -63.36 25.16 28.51
C ASN A 4 -62.05 25.38 27.74
N ASP A 5 -62.04 26.49 27.03
CA ASP A 5 -61.10 26.97 26.01
C ASP A 5 -60.10 27.98 26.64
N PRO A 6 -59.28 28.77 25.90
CA PRO A 6 -57.85 28.92 26.11
C PRO A 6 -57.44 30.26 26.74
N SER A 7 -56.18 30.39 27.17
CA SER A 7 -55.56 31.70 27.38
C SER A 7 -54.23 31.79 26.64
N ALA A 8 -54.24 32.65 25.62
CA ALA A 8 -53.07 33.16 24.93
C ALA A 8 -52.32 34.19 25.78
N THR A 9 -51.01 34.31 25.51
CA THR A 9 -50.08 35.47 25.60
C THR A 9 -48.69 34.89 25.82
N ALA A 10 -47.57 35.35 25.28
CA ALA A 10 -47.14 36.23 24.18
C ALA A 10 -45.60 36.05 24.13
N ASP A 11 -44.97 36.46 23.03
CA ASP A 11 -43.52 36.47 22.75
C ASP A 11 -42.54 36.68 23.92
N ASP A 12 -41.41 35.97 23.88
CA ASP A 12 -40.10 36.62 24.06
C ASP A 12 -38.98 35.85 23.34
N LYS A 13 -38.28 36.58 22.47
CA LYS A 13 -36.99 36.22 21.87
C LYS A 13 -35.89 36.48 22.91
N ASP A 14 -34.99 35.53 23.15
CA ASP A 14 -33.58 35.93 23.28
C ASP A 14 -32.56 34.82 22.96
N SER A 15 -31.66 35.21 22.06
CA SER A 15 -30.30 34.80 21.66
C SER A 15 -29.56 33.64 22.37
N PRO A 16 -28.88 32.75 21.62
CA PRO A 16 -27.79 31.93 22.18
C PRO A 16 -26.48 32.73 22.24
N THR A 17 -25.93 32.89 23.44
CA THR A 17 -24.58 33.42 23.70
C THR A 17 -23.49 32.48 23.17
N PRO A 18 -22.44 32.97 22.47
CA PRO A 18 -21.23 32.21 22.22
C PRO A 18 -20.29 32.39 23.43
N ASN A 19 -19.99 31.32 24.16
CA ASN A 19 -18.92 31.37 25.15
C ASN A 19 -17.68 30.70 24.57
N GLU A 20 -16.71 31.56 24.24
CA GLU A 20 -15.34 31.19 23.93
C GLU A 20 -14.71 30.47 25.14
N GLY A 21 -13.92 29.44 24.83
CA GLY A 21 -13.21 28.66 25.83
C GLY A 21 -12.31 27.62 25.20
N SER A 22 -11.40 28.06 24.32
CA SER A 22 -10.21 27.27 23.98
C SER A 22 -9.34 27.11 25.23
N PRO A 23 -8.76 25.92 25.42
CA PRO A 23 -7.30 25.90 25.42
C PRO A 23 -6.77 24.87 24.44
N SER A 24 -5.79 25.32 23.67
CA SER A 24 -5.00 24.58 22.70
C SER A 24 -4.46 23.27 23.27
N SER A 25 -4.72 22.17 22.56
CA SER A 25 -3.89 20.98 22.60
C SER A 25 -3.47 20.68 21.18
N SER A 26 -2.17 20.85 20.97
CA SER A 26 -1.35 20.50 19.81
C SER A 26 -2.02 19.63 18.74
N SER A 27 -2.25 20.26 17.59
CA SER A 27 -2.49 19.62 16.31
C SER A 27 -1.31 18.72 15.93
N ILE A 28 -1.39 17.43 16.27
CA ILE A 28 -0.78 16.42 15.42
C ILE A 28 -1.80 16.19 14.31
N SER A 29 -1.65 16.97 13.24
CA SER A 29 -2.31 16.67 11.98
C SER A 29 -1.71 15.37 11.47
N TYR A 30 -2.30 14.22 11.83
CA TYR A 30 -2.32 13.09 10.93
C TYR A 30 -2.84 13.68 9.62
N SER A 31 -1.97 13.76 8.62
CA SER A 31 -2.35 14.14 7.27
C SER A 31 -3.50 13.24 6.90
N SER A 32 -4.71 13.79 6.99
CA SER A 32 -5.92 13.03 6.78
C SER A 32 -5.83 12.53 5.36
N CYS A 33 -5.68 11.21 5.19
CA CYS A 33 -5.91 10.53 3.93
C CYS A 33 -7.42 10.64 3.60
N SER A 34 -7.86 11.87 3.34
CA SER A 34 -9.15 12.26 2.78
C SER A 34 -8.79 13.13 1.58
N ASP A 35 -9.05 12.74 0.35
CA ASP A 35 -10.28 12.18 -0.15
C ASP A 35 -10.00 11.26 -1.34
N ASP A 36 -10.30 9.96 -1.23
CA ASP A 36 -10.75 9.12 -2.36
C ASP A 36 -10.98 7.64 -1.99
N CYS A 37 -10.64 7.20 -0.77
CA CYS A 37 -10.75 5.79 -0.38
C CYS A 37 -12.09 5.43 0.31
N ARG A 38 -13.07 6.35 0.39
CA ARG A 38 -14.29 6.17 1.22
C ARG A 38 -15.36 5.23 0.64
N HIS A 39 -15.11 4.62 -0.52
CA HIS A 39 -16.05 3.67 -1.15
C HIS A 39 -15.42 2.36 -1.61
N LEU A 40 -14.14 2.09 -1.27
CA LEU A 40 -13.42 0.89 -1.74
C LEU A 40 -13.06 -0.09 -0.62
N ALA A 41 -13.65 0.05 0.57
CA ALA A 41 -13.44 -0.85 1.71
C ALA A 41 -13.76 -2.35 1.41
N HIS A 42 -14.40 -2.64 0.27
CA HIS A 42 -14.73 -4.00 -0.19
C HIS A 42 -13.93 -4.49 -1.41
N ILE A 43 -12.93 -3.74 -1.90
CA ILE A 43 -11.94 -4.34 -2.81
C ILE A 43 -10.80 -4.87 -1.94
N GLU A 44 -11.13 -5.95 -1.25
CA GLU A 44 -10.21 -6.80 -0.48
C GLU A 44 -8.97 -7.09 -1.33
N ALA A 45 -7.80 -7.09 -0.70
CA ALA A 45 -6.63 -7.72 -1.30
C ALA A 45 -7.04 -9.15 -1.63
N ILE A 46 -7.27 -9.44 -2.92
CA ILE A 46 -7.82 -10.74 -3.32
C ILE A 46 -6.67 -11.71 -3.09
N PRO A 47 -6.82 -12.71 -2.19
CA PRO A 47 -5.85 -13.78 -2.08
C PRO A 47 -5.69 -14.36 -3.47
N ILE A 48 -4.46 -14.45 -3.96
CA ILE A 48 -4.24 -15.04 -5.28
C ILE A 48 -4.79 -16.46 -5.17
N ARG A 49 -5.80 -16.76 -6.00
CA ARG A 49 -6.59 -18.00 -5.91
C ARG A 49 -5.70 -19.24 -6.04
N HIS A 50 -5.11 -19.72 -4.95
CA HIS A 50 -4.43 -21.01 -4.81
C HIS A 50 -4.19 -21.41 -3.34
N GLY A 51 -5.00 -20.96 -2.38
CA GLY A 51 -4.84 -21.33 -0.96
C GLY A 51 -3.51 -20.86 -0.33
N GLY A 52 -2.83 -19.92 -0.98
CA GLY A 52 -1.61 -19.29 -0.49
C GLY A 52 -1.88 -18.06 0.37
N ARG A 53 -0.84 -17.55 1.00
CA ARG A 53 -0.90 -16.41 1.93
C ARG A 53 -0.67 -15.06 1.23
N LEU A 54 -0.06 -15.06 0.03
CA LEU A 54 0.27 -13.86 -0.73
C LEU A 54 -1.00 -13.20 -1.31
N ARG A 55 -1.13 -11.89 -1.10
CA ARG A 55 -2.32 -11.12 -1.49
C ARG A 55 -1.98 -10.14 -2.59
N LEU A 56 -2.74 -10.14 -3.68
CA LEU A 56 -2.60 -9.15 -4.74
C LEU A 56 -3.37 -7.89 -4.34
N VAL A 57 -2.65 -6.79 -4.07
CA VAL A 57 -3.27 -5.51 -3.72
C VAL A 57 -3.54 -4.67 -4.97
N ARG A 58 -4.49 -3.75 -4.87
CA ARG A 58 -4.90 -2.88 -6.00
C ARG A 58 -3.90 -1.74 -6.26
N ARG A 59 -3.25 -1.25 -5.21
CA ARG A 59 -2.27 -0.16 -5.26
C ARG A 59 -1.25 -0.38 -4.15
N ALA A 60 0.02 -0.19 -4.48
CA ALA A 60 1.11 -0.18 -3.52
C ALA A 60 2.07 0.95 -3.87
N ARG A 61 2.88 1.36 -2.88
CA ARG A 61 3.96 2.33 -3.03
C ARG A 61 5.21 1.81 -2.36
N VAL A 62 6.35 2.38 -2.71
CA VAL A 62 7.59 2.20 -1.96
C VAL A 62 7.76 3.39 -1.06
N ALA A 63 7.86 3.15 0.23
CA ALA A 63 8.31 4.14 1.18
C ALA A 63 9.81 4.00 1.42
N PHE A 64 10.50 5.10 1.69
CA PHE A 64 11.92 5.07 2.01
C PHE A 64 12.28 6.16 3.02
N THR A 65 13.31 5.87 3.82
CA THR A 65 13.99 6.76 4.75
C THR A 65 15.49 6.78 4.40
N GLU A 66 16.32 7.48 5.17
CA GLU A 66 17.77 7.47 4.99
C GLU A 66 18.36 6.05 5.04
N ASP A 67 17.83 5.19 5.91
CA ASP A 67 18.44 3.89 6.23
C ASP A 67 17.72 2.67 5.62
N THR A 68 16.44 2.79 5.25
CA THR A 68 15.67 1.66 4.72
C THR A 68 14.62 2.06 3.69
N TRP A 69 14.10 1.08 2.97
CA TRP A 69 12.93 1.22 2.11
C TRP A 69 12.06 -0.02 2.21
N HIS A 70 10.75 0.17 2.09
CA HIS A 70 9.80 -0.92 2.16
C HIS A 70 8.56 -0.68 1.31
N VAL A 71 7.90 -1.77 0.90
CA VAL A 71 6.69 -1.71 0.09
C VAL A 71 5.47 -1.60 0.99
N ILE A 72 4.68 -0.54 0.83
CA ILE A 72 3.45 -0.32 1.59
C ILE A 72 2.20 -0.50 0.73
N ASN A 73 1.15 -1.02 1.34
CA ASN A 73 -0.17 -1.00 0.75
C ASN A 73 -0.72 0.44 0.75
N TRP A 74 -1.33 0.86 -0.36
CA TRP A 74 -1.94 2.19 -0.43
C TRP A 74 -3.24 2.30 0.37
N ASN A 75 -3.87 1.17 0.70
CA ASN A 75 -5.12 1.15 1.44
C ASN A 75 -4.87 1.06 2.96
N CYS A 76 -5.17 2.13 3.70
CA CYS A 76 -4.91 2.29 5.14
C CYS A 76 -5.66 1.31 6.08
N GLY A 77 -6.37 0.31 5.56
CA GLY A 77 -6.95 -0.78 6.34
C GLY A 77 -6.76 -2.15 5.69
N GLY A 78 -5.85 -2.22 4.71
CA GLY A 78 -5.47 -3.46 4.05
C GLY A 78 -4.35 -4.18 4.79
N PRO A 79 -3.90 -5.33 4.26
CA PRO A 79 -2.70 -5.99 4.75
C PRO A 79 -1.44 -5.18 4.44
N ASP A 80 -0.50 -5.17 5.38
CA ASP A 80 0.80 -4.50 5.25
C ASP A 80 1.94 -5.46 4.87
N ILE A 81 1.76 -6.76 5.14
CA ILE A 81 2.70 -7.83 4.83
C ILE A 81 2.04 -8.95 4.01
N ASP A 82 2.87 -9.78 3.37
CA ASP A 82 2.48 -10.81 2.41
C ASP A 82 1.59 -10.25 1.30
N ILE A 83 2.02 -9.10 0.76
CA ILE A 83 1.36 -8.39 -0.32
C ILE A 83 2.21 -8.36 -1.58
N CYS A 84 1.56 -8.30 -2.73
CA CYS A 84 2.21 -8.01 -4.00
C CYS A 84 1.35 -7.10 -4.87
N TYR A 85 1.99 -6.41 -5.80
CA TYR A 85 1.36 -5.51 -6.74
C TYR A 85 2.08 -5.56 -8.08
N ARG A 86 1.32 -5.70 -9.16
CA ARG A 86 1.85 -5.54 -10.52
C ARG A 86 1.83 -4.08 -10.91
N VAL A 87 3.02 -3.51 -11.16
CA VAL A 87 3.14 -2.14 -11.65
C VAL A 87 2.49 -2.07 -13.05
N PRO A 88 1.52 -1.17 -13.27
CA PRO A 88 0.91 -1.00 -14.58
C PRO A 88 1.95 -0.54 -15.60
N GLY A 89 2.00 -1.21 -16.75
CA GLY A 89 2.93 -0.86 -17.82
C GLY A 89 3.37 -2.07 -18.63
N HIS A 90 4.29 -1.84 -19.56
CA HIS A 90 4.82 -2.87 -20.48
C HIS A 90 5.99 -3.68 -19.87
N LYS A 91 6.60 -3.20 -18.78
CA LYS A 91 7.83 -3.76 -18.19
C LYS A 91 7.61 -4.97 -17.27
N ASN A 92 6.36 -5.43 -17.14
CA ASN A 92 5.93 -6.50 -16.24
C ASN A 92 6.63 -6.45 -14.87
N THR A 93 6.72 -5.26 -14.28
CA THR A 93 7.37 -5.03 -12.98
C THR A 93 6.42 -5.39 -11.86
N TRP A 94 6.95 -6.01 -10.81
CA TRP A 94 6.21 -6.37 -9.60
C TRP A 94 6.89 -5.79 -8.38
N ILE A 95 6.11 -5.42 -7.38
CA ILE A 95 6.61 -5.06 -6.06
C ILE A 95 5.89 -5.90 -5.01
N ALA A 96 6.57 -6.30 -3.96
CA ALA A 96 6.01 -7.13 -2.90
C ALA A 96 6.67 -6.85 -1.56
N ARG A 97 5.95 -7.16 -0.48
CA ARG A 97 6.46 -7.21 0.89
C ARG A 97 6.07 -8.54 1.50
N LEU A 98 7.05 -9.29 1.99
CA LEU A 98 6.90 -10.67 2.43
C LEU A 98 7.36 -10.80 3.87
N SER A 99 6.63 -11.60 4.66
CA SER A 99 7.07 -12.03 5.98
C SER A 99 8.32 -12.91 5.87
N THR A 100 9.25 -12.73 6.81
CA THR A 100 10.49 -13.52 6.83
C THR A 100 10.29 -14.96 7.29
N ASP A 101 9.33 -15.21 8.19
CA ASP A 101 8.98 -16.53 8.75
C ASP A 101 8.71 -17.61 7.70
N ASP A 102 8.16 -17.22 6.54
CA ASP A 102 7.83 -18.12 5.43
C ASP A 102 8.39 -17.62 4.08
N ASN A 103 9.43 -16.77 4.09
CA ASN A 103 9.92 -16.05 2.91
C ASN A 103 10.12 -16.95 1.68
N GLY A 104 10.75 -18.13 1.85
CA GLY A 104 10.97 -19.06 0.73
C GLY A 104 9.68 -19.55 0.06
N LYS A 105 8.60 -19.77 0.82
CA LYS A 105 7.29 -20.16 0.27
C LYS A 105 6.60 -18.98 -0.39
N MET A 106 6.66 -17.80 0.23
CA MET A 106 6.06 -16.58 -0.31
C MET A 106 6.73 -16.15 -1.61
N MET A 107 8.06 -16.22 -1.66
CA MET A 107 8.83 -15.96 -2.87
C MET A 107 8.44 -16.92 -3.99
N LEU A 108 8.30 -18.21 -3.69
CA LEU A 108 7.86 -19.20 -4.67
C LEU A 108 6.44 -18.91 -5.18
N GLU A 109 5.52 -18.50 -4.30
CA GLU A 109 4.17 -18.09 -4.68
C GLU A 109 4.18 -16.83 -5.58
N LEU A 110 4.99 -15.83 -5.24
CA LEU A 110 5.20 -14.62 -6.03
C LEU A 110 5.75 -14.95 -7.42
N LEU A 111 6.78 -15.78 -7.51
CA LEU A 111 7.39 -16.17 -8.79
C LEU A 111 6.40 -16.93 -9.68
N ARG A 112 5.63 -17.87 -9.11
CA ARG A 112 4.57 -18.59 -9.85
C ARG A 112 3.50 -17.63 -10.37
N LEU A 113 3.12 -16.65 -9.56
CA LEU A 113 2.19 -15.61 -9.99
C LEU A 113 2.76 -14.81 -11.16
N ILE A 114 4.00 -14.34 -11.05
CA ILE A 114 4.66 -13.57 -12.11
C ILE A 114 4.69 -14.37 -13.40
N GLU A 115 5.09 -15.64 -13.34
CA GLU A 115 5.13 -16.55 -14.49
C GLU A 115 3.76 -16.79 -15.11
N SER A 116 2.71 -16.93 -14.30
CA SER A 116 1.33 -17.06 -14.79
C SER A 116 0.84 -15.83 -15.56
N ARG A 117 1.47 -14.67 -15.35
CA ARG A 117 1.16 -13.40 -16.01
C ARG A 117 2.13 -13.05 -17.14
N CYS A 118 3.20 -13.82 -17.32
CA CYS A 118 4.14 -13.66 -18.42
C CYS A 118 3.58 -14.25 -19.71
N THR A 119 3.83 -13.56 -20.82
CA THR A 119 3.70 -14.17 -22.15
C THR A 119 4.80 -15.20 -22.38
N ASP A 120 4.65 -16.09 -23.36
CA ASP A 120 5.68 -17.10 -23.67
C ASP A 120 7.05 -16.49 -23.98
N LYS A 121 7.07 -15.30 -24.62
CA LYS A 121 8.30 -14.54 -24.86
C LYS A 121 8.95 -14.03 -23.57
N GLN A 122 8.15 -13.66 -22.57
CA GLN A 122 8.66 -13.11 -21.31
C GLN A 122 9.13 -14.17 -20.32
N LYS A 123 8.81 -15.45 -20.55
CA LYS A 123 9.26 -16.54 -19.66
C LYS A 123 10.77 -16.72 -19.66
N VAL A 124 11.45 -16.31 -20.74
CA VAL A 124 12.91 -16.36 -20.90
C VAL A 124 13.61 -15.03 -20.58
N TYR A 125 12.86 -14.03 -20.11
CA TYR A 125 13.44 -12.74 -19.74
C TYR A 125 14.25 -12.86 -18.45
N ASP A 126 15.37 -12.16 -18.42
CA ASP A 126 16.19 -12.01 -17.23
C ASP A 126 15.44 -11.17 -16.18
N ARG A 127 15.80 -11.37 -14.91
CA ARG A 127 15.12 -10.76 -13.77
C ARG A 127 16.11 -10.07 -12.85
N ASN A 128 15.85 -8.81 -12.54
CA ASN A 128 16.51 -8.13 -11.41
C ASN A 128 15.59 -8.19 -10.20
N HIS A 129 16.10 -8.71 -9.09
CA HIS A 129 15.44 -8.74 -7.80
C HIS A 129 16.08 -7.71 -6.90
N TYR A 130 15.46 -6.53 -6.78
CA TYR A 130 15.90 -5.48 -5.88
C TYR A 130 15.33 -5.74 -4.50
N ILE A 131 16.20 -6.01 -3.51
CA ILE A 131 15.78 -6.47 -2.18
C ILE A 131 16.15 -5.41 -1.13
N GLY A 132 15.21 -5.17 -0.22
CA GLY A 132 15.35 -4.40 1.01
C GLY A 132 14.84 -5.22 2.18
N TYR A 133 15.46 -5.05 3.34
CA TYR A 133 15.03 -5.65 4.59
C TYR A 133 14.63 -4.54 5.55
N ASP A 134 13.53 -4.78 6.24
CA ASP A 134 12.92 -3.82 7.15
C ASP A 134 12.31 -4.55 8.34
N GLU A 135 12.21 -3.86 9.47
CA GLU A 135 11.55 -4.35 10.68
C GLU A 135 10.35 -3.43 10.93
N GLU A 136 9.14 -4.00 10.99
CA GLU A 136 7.92 -3.27 11.33
C GLU A 136 7.24 -3.97 12.50
N ASP A 137 6.94 -3.22 13.56
CA ASP A 137 6.31 -3.73 14.79
C ASP A 137 7.02 -4.94 15.45
N GLY A 138 8.33 -5.07 15.24
CA GLY A 138 9.14 -6.17 15.77
C GLY A 138 9.09 -7.45 14.92
N GLU A 139 8.49 -7.39 13.74
CA GLU A 139 8.50 -8.46 12.74
C GLU A 139 9.42 -8.11 11.57
N ASP A 140 10.35 -9.00 11.27
CA ASP A 140 11.24 -8.86 10.12
C ASP A 140 10.46 -9.08 8.81
N ALA A 141 10.56 -8.13 7.89
CA ALA A 141 9.96 -8.18 6.57
C ALA A 141 11.00 -7.99 5.47
N MET A 142 10.70 -8.54 4.30
CA MET A 142 11.48 -8.36 3.09
C MET A 142 10.64 -7.66 2.03
N SER A 143 11.14 -6.52 1.58
CA SER A 143 10.60 -5.77 0.47
C SER A 143 11.36 -6.10 -0.81
N ILE A 144 10.64 -6.36 -1.89
CA ILE A 144 11.24 -6.74 -3.18
C ILE A 144 10.58 -6.02 -4.35
N ILE A 145 11.40 -5.53 -5.28
CA ILE A 145 10.99 -5.06 -6.61
C ILE A 145 11.58 -6.03 -7.64
N ILE A 146 10.74 -6.59 -8.50
CA ILE A 146 11.12 -7.51 -9.57
C ILE A 146 10.93 -6.82 -10.91
N GLU A 147 12.03 -6.59 -11.62
CA GLU A 147 12.05 -6.08 -13.00
C GLU A 147 12.32 -7.24 -13.96
N LEU A 148 11.44 -7.42 -14.95
CA LEU A 148 11.66 -8.34 -16.07
C LEU A 148 12.17 -7.54 -17.26
N PHE A 149 13.26 -8.00 -17.88
CA PHE A 149 13.84 -7.34 -19.05
C PHE A 149 14.35 -8.36 -20.06
N GLU A 150 14.34 -7.97 -21.34
CA GLU A 150 14.92 -8.77 -22.41
C GLU A 150 16.45 -8.71 -22.26
N GLY A 151 17.02 -9.79 -21.74
CA GLY A 151 18.46 -9.94 -21.55
C GLY A 151 18.99 -11.15 -22.31
N THR A 152 20.28 -11.39 -22.17
CA THR A 152 21.00 -12.47 -22.88
C THR A 152 21.14 -13.74 -22.06
N GLY A 153 20.67 -13.74 -20.81
CA GLY A 153 20.92 -14.79 -19.81
C GLY A 153 19.88 -15.91 -19.75
N GLU A 154 18.99 -16.03 -20.74
CA GLU A 154 17.94 -17.08 -20.81
C GLU A 154 17.14 -17.26 -19.51
N GLY A 155 16.76 -16.16 -18.85
CA GLY A 155 15.98 -16.22 -17.60
C GLY A 155 16.84 -16.20 -16.35
N SER A 156 18.04 -15.64 -16.43
CA SER A 156 18.94 -15.45 -15.30
C SER A 156 18.31 -14.51 -14.26
N ILE A 157 18.59 -14.79 -12.99
CA ILE A 157 18.13 -13.99 -11.85
C ILE A 157 19.36 -13.31 -11.25
N THR A 158 19.29 -11.98 -11.16
CA THR A 158 20.30 -11.17 -10.48
C THR A 158 19.68 -10.54 -9.24
N GLU A 159 20.21 -10.87 -8.07
CA GLU A 159 19.84 -10.22 -6.82
C GLU A 159 20.65 -8.93 -6.64
N VAL A 160 19.95 -7.85 -6.34
CA VAL A 160 20.50 -6.51 -6.21
C VAL A 160 20.11 -5.96 -4.83
N LEU A 161 21.05 -5.96 -3.89
CA LEU A 161 20.84 -5.26 -2.63
C LEU A 161 20.71 -3.76 -2.93
N THR A 162 19.57 -3.19 -2.58
CA THR A 162 19.19 -1.85 -3.01
C THR A 162 19.18 -0.92 -1.83
N GLU A 163 20.05 0.09 -1.88
CA GLU A 163 20.07 1.18 -0.91
C GLU A 163 18.88 2.13 -1.13
N PRO A 164 18.34 2.75 -0.07
CA PRO A 164 17.19 3.65 -0.16
C PRO A 164 17.37 4.80 -1.16
N GLU A 165 18.59 5.36 -1.25
CA GLU A 165 18.95 6.45 -2.18
C GLU A 165 18.71 6.11 -3.66
N LYS A 166 18.70 4.82 -4.01
CA LYS A 166 18.49 4.34 -5.39
C LYS A 166 17.00 4.19 -5.74
N ILE A 167 16.10 4.25 -4.75
CA ILE A 167 14.66 4.03 -4.93
C ILE A 167 14.01 5.09 -5.84
N PRO A 168 14.28 6.40 -5.70
CA PRO A 168 13.74 7.40 -6.62
C PRO A 168 14.17 7.17 -8.08
N LEU A 169 15.42 6.72 -8.30
CA LEU A 169 15.91 6.40 -9.64
C LEU A 169 15.19 5.16 -10.22
N LEU A 170 15.02 4.11 -9.40
CA LEU A 170 14.27 2.92 -9.79
C LEU A 170 12.81 3.26 -10.08
N GLN A 171 12.20 4.16 -9.32
CA GLN A 171 10.86 4.65 -9.57
C GLN A 171 10.75 5.32 -10.94
N ALA A 172 11.64 6.26 -11.25
CA ALA A 172 11.65 6.95 -12.54
C ALA A 172 11.83 5.96 -13.69
N LYS A 173 12.64 4.91 -13.49
CA LYS A 173 12.87 3.85 -14.47
C LYS A 173 11.65 2.93 -14.65
N LEU A 174 11.00 2.51 -13.56
CA LEU A 174 10.03 1.41 -13.54
C LEU A 174 8.57 1.85 -13.43
N GLY A 175 8.30 3.09 -13.03
CA GLY A 175 6.97 3.70 -13.05
C GLY A 175 6.06 3.34 -11.87
N PHE A 176 6.61 3.08 -10.68
CA PHE A 176 5.82 2.93 -9.44
C PHE A 176 5.68 4.26 -8.68
N GLY A 177 4.88 4.27 -7.61
CA GLY A 177 4.76 5.44 -6.73
C GLY A 177 5.71 5.32 -5.54
N VAL A 178 6.34 6.42 -5.15
CA VAL A 178 7.22 6.50 -3.97
C VAL A 178 6.70 7.50 -2.96
N MET A 179 7.01 7.28 -1.69
CA MET A 179 6.78 8.21 -0.58
C MET A 179 8.08 8.37 0.23
N GLU A 180 8.45 9.61 0.52
CA GLU A 180 9.54 9.97 1.42
C GLU A 180 8.94 10.36 2.77
N TYR A 181 9.54 9.90 3.86
CA TYR A 181 9.10 10.19 5.24
C TYR A 181 9.97 11.25 5.90
#